data_AF-A0A7G8Z9D9-F1
#
_entry.id   AF-A0A7G8Z9D9-F1
#
_cell.length_a   1.000
_cell.length_b   1.000
_cell.length_c   1.000
_cell.angle_alpha   90.00
_cell.angle_beta   90.00
_cell.angle_gamma   90.00
#
_symmetry.space_group_name_H-M   'P 1'
#
loop_
_entity.id
_entity.type
_entity.pdbx_description
1 polymer ?
#
loop_
_entity_poly.entity_id
_entity_poly.type
_entity_poly.pdbx_seq_one_letter_code
_entity_poly.pdbx_strand_id
1 'polypeptide(L)'
;MSCIACWILHFSNFCSTCAFIITPIILVFHQRKHDINPVKYLLIIPGAYPWKITPNGFVYKFIYTMEAVSMTLTVFVAVGIDSLFTFYVFQIIGRFREMTYRISNINEKNDFRNAIRECVRQHEILMRCRDILEKIYGPIVLWTIIINAIHLCGQIFEFTQVL
;
A
#
# COMPACT_ATOMS: atom_id res chain seq x y z
N MET A 1 11.24 6.89 -14.47
CA MET A 1 11.92 6.43 -13.24
C MET A 1 10.93 6.02 -12.14
N SER A 2 9.78 6.68 -11.99
CA SER A 2 8.78 6.40 -10.95
C SER A 2 8.10 5.01 -11.05
N CYS A 3 7.87 4.47 -12.25
CA CYS A 3 7.17 3.18 -12.39
C CYS A 3 8.00 1.97 -11.93
N ILE A 4 9.32 1.96 -12.16
CA ILE A 4 10.17 0.81 -11.79
C ILE A 4 10.29 0.72 -10.27
N ALA A 5 10.49 1.86 -9.59
CA ALA A 5 10.53 1.91 -8.13
C ALA A 5 9.19 1.47 -7.50
N CYS A 6 8.06 1.92 -8.07
CA CYS A 6 6.72 1.52 -7.63
C CYS A 6 6.50 0.00 -7.78
N TRP A 7 6.91 -0.60 -8.90
CA TRP A 7 6.87 -2.06 -9.10
C TRP A 7 7.73 -2.83 -8.11
N ILE A 8 8.96 -2.36 -7.85
CA ILE A 8 9.86 -3.00 -6.88
C ILE A 8 9.26 -2.95 -5.47
N LEU A 9 8.65 -1.82 -5.08
CA LEU A 9 8.00 -1.66 -3.78
C LEU A 9 6.78 -2.59 -3.62
N HIS A 10 5.93 -2.71 -4.64
CA HIS A 10 4.79 -3.63 -4.60
C HIS A 10 5.22 -5.09 -4.55
N PHE A 11 6.24 -5.46 -5.32
CA PHE A 11 6.81 -6.81 -5.28
C PHE A 11 7.41 -7.12 -3.90
N SER A 12 8.15 -6.18 -3.32
CA SER A 12 8.69 -6.31 -1.97
C SER A 12 7.59 -6.49 -0.92
N ASN A 13 6.52 -5.70 -0.98
CA ASN A 13 5.39 -5.80 -0.06
C ASN A 13 4.66 -7.16 -0.17
N PHE A 14 4.48 -7.65 -1.39
CA PHE A 14 3.91 -8.98 -1.65
C PHE A 14 4.79 -10.09 -1.06
N CYS A 15 6.11 -10.04 -1.27
CA CYS A 15 7.04 -11.00 -0.69
C CYS A 15 6.99 -11.01 0.85
N SER A 16 6.97 -9.83 1.48
CA SER A 16 6.85 -9.71 2.94
C SER A 16 5.56 -10.34 3.45
N THR A 17 4.42 -10.08 2.78
CA THR A 17 3.11 -10.65 3.16
C THR A 17 3.12 -12.18 3.08
N CYS A 18 3.67 -12.74 2.01
CA CYS A 18 3.85 -14.18 1.87
C CYS A 18 4.72 -14.76 2.99
N ALA A 19 5.82 -14.07 3.35
CA ALA A 19 6.69 -14.50 4.45
C ALA A 19 5.96 -14.54 5.81
N PHE A 20 5.11 -13.53 6.09
CA PHE A 20 4.30 -13.51 7.32
C PHE A 20 3.30 -14.69 7.39
N ILE A 21 2.67 -15.06 6.28
CA ILE A 21 1.76 -16.21 6.23
C ILE A 21 2.53 -17.52 6.39
N ILE A 22 3.68 -17.65 5.72
CA ILE A 22 4.44 -18.91 5.68
C ILE A 22 5.19 -19.19 7.00
N THR A 23 5.68 -18.15 7.71
CA THR A 23 6.42 -18.29 8.97
C THR A 23 5.76 -19.21 10.01
N PRO A 24 4.49 -19.03 10.42
CA PRO A 24 3.84 -19.91 11.38
C PRO A 24 3.69 -21.35 10.86
N ILE A 25 3.52 -21.55 9.55
CA ILE A 25 3.45 -22.87 8.93
C ILE A 25 4.80 -23.58 9.08
N ILE A 26 5.90 -22.90 8.73
CA ILE A 26 7.26 -23.45 8.88
C ILE A 26 7.54 -23.80 10.34
N LEU A 27 7.16 -22.93 11.29
CA LEU A 27 7.35 -23.17 12.73
C LEU A 27 6.60 -24.41 13.21
N VAL A 28 5.35 -24.61 12.76
CA VAL A 28 4.58 -25.82 13.09
C VAL A 28 5.24 -27.08 12.51
N PHE A 29 5.70 -27.03 11.24
CA PHE A 29 6.42 -28.16 10.64
C PHE A 29 7.73 -28.47 11.37
N HIS A 30 8.49 -27.44 11.75
CA HIS A 30 9.74 -27.58 12.49
C HIS A 30 9.51 -28.20 13.88
N GLN A 31 8.51 -27.71 14.64
CA GLN A 31 8.16 -28.27 15.96
C GLN A 31 7.71 -29.72 15.88
N ARG A 32 6.96 -30.09 14.82
CA ARG A 32 6.53 -31.46 14.57
C ARG A 32 7.68 -32.40 14.25
N LYS A 33 8.72 -31.91 13.56
CA LYS A 33 9.92 -32.70 13.24
C LYS A 33 10.81 -32.96 14.46
N HIS A 34 10.80 -32.05 15.44
CA HIS A 34 11.62 -32.11 16.65
C HIS A 34 10.89 -32.67 17.89
N ASP A 35 9.69 -33.25 17.72
CA ASP A 35 8.86 -33.84 18.79
C ASP A 35 8.66 -32.95 20.04
N ILE A 36 8.63 -31.63 19.83
CA ILE A 36 8.42 -30.65 20.91
C ILE A 36 6.95 -30.65 21.30
N ASN A 37 6.65 -31.15 22.51
CA ASN A 37 5.31 -31.19 23.08
C ASN A 37 5.19 -30.19 24.26
N PRO A 38 4.18 -29.29 24.28
CA PRO A 38 3.09 -29.12 23.31
C PRO A 38 3.48 -28.26 22.09
N VAL A 39 2.99 -28.65 20.91
CA VAL A 39 3.12 -27.87 19.66
C VAL A 39 2.36 -26.56 19.79
N LYS A 40 3.04 -25.43 19.57
CA LYS A 40 2.45 -24.09 19.63
C LYS A 40 1.93 -23.69 18.25
N TYR A 41 0.61 -23.69 18.09
CA TYR A 41 -0.06 -23.23 16.89
C TYR A 41 -0.21 -21.71 16.95
N LEU A 42 0.73 -20.99 16.34
CA LEU A 42 0.68 -19.54 16.23
C LEU A 42 -0.37 -19.15 15.17
N LEU A 43 -1.18 -18.14 15.51
CA LEU A 43 -2.05 -17.45 14.56
C LEU A 43 -1.26 -16.35 13.84
N ILE A 44 -1.76 -15.90 12.70
CA ILE A 44 -1.08 -14.86 11.90
C ILE A 44 -1.13 -13.55 12.68
N ILE A 45 -2.28 -13.28 13.30
CA ILE A 45 -2.48 -12.14 14.19
C ILE A 45 -2.67 -12.69 15.60
N PRO A 46 -1.90 -12.22 16.60
CA PRO A 46 -2.10 -12.61 17.99
C PRO A 46 -3.39 -11.96 18.53
N GLY A 47 -4.54 -12.54 18.17
CA GLY A 47 -5.88 -12.08 18.56
C GLY A 47 -6.48 -12.90 19.70
N ALA A 48 -7.25 -12.24 20.57
CA ALA A 48 -8.06 -12.91 21.58
C ALA A 48 -9.41 -13.34 20.97
N TYR A 49 -9.68 -14.64 20.96
CA TYR A 49 -10.94 -15.19 20.46
C TYR A 49 -11.85 -15.64 21.61
N PRO A 50 -13.17 -15.43 21.53
CA PRO A 50 -14.10 -15.77 22.62
C PRO A 50 -14.32 -17.29 22.79
N TRP A 51 -13.81 -18.11 21.88
CA TRP A 51 -13.85 -19.57 21.93
C TRP A 51 -12.45 -20.18 22.10
N LYS A 52 -12.39 -21.40 22.66
CA LYS A 52 -11.12 -22.13 22.85
C LYS A 52 -10.60 -22.65 21.51
N ILE A 53 -9.40 -22.20 21.12
CA ILE A 53 -8.72 -22.67 19.91
C ILE A 53 -8.02 -23.99 20.26
N THR A 54 -8.52 -25.10 19.73
CA THR A 54 -7.91 -26.42 19.90
C THR A 54 -6.73 -26.58 18.93
N PRO A 55 -5.53 -26.97 19.40
CA PRO A 55 -4.39 -27.31 18.57
C PRO A 55 -4.78 -28.35 17.50
N ASN A 56 -4.47 -28.10 16.21
CA ASN A 56 -4.81 -28.97 15.08
C ASN A 56 -6.32 -29.19 14.81
N GLY A 57 -7.22 -28.46 15.47
CA GLY A 57 -8.67 -28.56 15.25
C GLY A 57 -9.15 -27.89 13.94
N PHE A 58 -10.35 -28.23 13.50
CA PHE A 58 -11.01 -27.59 12.34
C PHE A 58 -11.14 -26.06 12.53
N VAL A 59 -11.49 -25.65 13.76
CA VAL A 59 -11.66 -24.24 14.13
C VAL A 59 -10.38 -23.44 13.91
N TYR A 60 -9.20 -23.99 14.25
CA TYR A 60 -7.92 -23.32 14.02
C TYR A 60 -7.66 -23.11 12.53
N LYS A 61 -7.86 -24.14 11.70
CA LYS A 61 -7.65 -24.04 10.23
C LYS A 61 -8.58 -23.01 9.60
N PHE A 62 -9.84 -22.96 10.04
CA PHE A 62 -10.81 -22.00 9.56
C PHE A 62 -10.42 -20.56 9.92
N ILE A 63 -10.04 -20.29 11.17
CA ILE A 63 -9.61 -18.96 11.60
C ILE A 63 -8.34 -18.55 10.87
N TYR A 64 -7.35 -19.44 10.80
CA TYR A 64 -6.08 -19.17 10.13
C TYR A 64 -6.28 -18.83 8.64
N THR A 65 -7.16 -19.54 7.94
CA THR A 65 -7.48 -19.24 6.53
C THR A 65 -8.22 -17.91 6.37
N MET A 66 -9.17 -17.61 7.27
CA MET A 66 -9.86 -16.33 7.29
C MET A 66 -8.91 -15.16 7.56
N GLU A 67 -7.99 -15.31 8.53
CA GLU A 67 -6.94 -14.32 8.81
C GLU A 67 -6.02 -14.11 7.61
N ALA A 68 -5.58 -15.18 6.96
CA ALA A 68 -4.73 -15.10 5.77
C ALA A 68 -5.41 -14.37 4.62
N VAL A 69 -6.68 -14.69 4.35
CA VAL A 69 -7.49 -14.01 3.32
C VAL A 69 -7.69 -12.54 3.69
N SER A 70 -8.03 -12.24 4.95
CA SER A 70 -8.23 -10.87 5.41
C SER A 70 -6.96 -10.03 5.25
N MET A 71 -5.81 -10.54 5.70
CA MET A 71 -4.52 -9.86 5.56
C MET A 71 -4.19 -9.59 4.09
N THR A 72 -4.38 -10.59 3.24
CA THR A 72 -4.14 -10.46 1.80
C THR A 72 -5.03 -9.37 1.19
N LEU A 73 -6.32 -9.37 1.51
CA LEU A 73 -7.26 -8.35 1.03
C LEU A 73 -6.88 -6.94 1.50
N THR A 74 -6.51 -6.78 2.77
CA THR A 74 -6.06 -5.48 3.30
C THR A 74 -4.84 -4.96 2.56
N VAL A 75 -3.85 -5.82 2.29
CA VAL A 75 -2.65 -5.45 1.52
C VAL A 75 -3.01 -5.03 0.09
N PHE A 76 -3.88 -5.78 -0.59
CA PHE A 76 -4.33 -5.43 -1.95
C PHE A 76 -5.06 -4.09 -1.98
N VAL A 77 -5.94 -3.83 -1.00
CA VAL A 77 -6.66 -2.54 -0.91
C VAL A 77 -5.68 -1.40 -0.66
N ALA A 78 -4.73 -1.56 0.26
CA ALA A 78 -3.72 -0.53 0.56
C ALA A 78 -2.88 -0.20 -0.68
N VAL A 79 -2.32 -1.23 -1.33
CA VAL A 79 -1.55 -1.11 -2.58
C VAL A 79 -2.39 -0.47 -3.69
N GLY A 80 -3.67 -0.83 -3.80
CA GLY A 80 -4.59 -0.25 -4.77
C GLY A 80 -4.81 1.25 -4.56
N ILE A 81 -5.02 1.69 -3.32
CA ILE A 81 -5.21 3.10 -2.97
C ILE A 81 -3.96 3.92 -3.32
N ASP A 82 -2.77 3.44 -2.96
CA ASP A 82 -1.50 4.11 -3.25
C ASP A 82 -1.23 4.20 -4.76
N SER A 83 -1.54 3.13 -5.49
CA SER A 83 -1.40 3.07 -6.94
C SER A 83 -2.35 4.05 -7.64
N LEU A 84 -3.61 4.10 -7.20
CA LEU A 84 -4.61 5.02 -7.74
C LEU A 84 -4.22 6.48 -7.50
N PHE A 85 -3.75 6.81 -6.29
CA PHE A 85 -3.26 8.15 -5.98
C PHE A 85 -2.10 8.54 -6.89
N THR A 86 -1.08 7.68 -6.99
CA THR A 86 0.10 7.92 -7.84
C THR A 86 -0.29 8.07 -9.31
N PHE A 87 -1.25 7.29 -9.79
CA PHE A 87 -1.77 7.38 -11.15
C PHE A 87 -2.44 8.73 -11.42
N TYR A 88 -3.29 9.22 -10.52
CA TYR A 88 -3.91 10.54 -10.65
C TYR A 88 -2.86 11.66 -10.69
N VAL A 89 -1.88 11.63 -9.80
CA VAL A 89 -0.77 12.59 -9.78
C VAL A 89 0.01 12.54 -11.10
N PHE A 90 0.29 11.34 -11.61
CA PHE A 90 1.00 11.17 -12.88
C PHE A 90 0.20 11.72 -14.07
N GLN A 91 -1.11 11.51 -14.11
CA GLN A 91 -1.96 12.11 -15.13
C GLN A 91 -1.91 13.64 -15.08
N ILE A 92 -1.98 14.22 -13.88
CA ILE A 92 -1.93 15.66 -13.69
C ILE A 92 -0.60 16.22 -14.23
N ILE A 93 0.52 15.65 -13.81
CA ILE A 93 1.86 16.04 -14.27
C ILE A 93 2.00 15.86 -15.79
N GLY A 94 1.45 14.77 -16.35
CA GLY A 94 1.47 14.50 -17.78
C GLY A 94 0.74 15.56 -18.60
N ARG A 95 -0.46 15.97 -18.15
CA ARG A 95 -1.24 17.04 -18.77
C ARG A 95 -0.51 18.38 -18.69
N PHE A 96 0.09 18.71 -17.54
CA PHE A 96 0.91 19.91 -17.39
C PHE A 96 2.09 19.93 -18.38
N ARG A 97 2.84 18.82 -18.50
CA ARG A 97 3.99 18.75 -19.40
C ARG A 97 3.60 18.93 -20.86
N GLU A 98 2.45 18.38 -21.25
CA GLU A 98 1.91 18.51 -22.60
C GLU A 98 1.50 19.95 -22.91
N MET A 99 0.84 20.64 -21.97
CA MET A 99 0.53 22.07 -22.09
C MET A 99 1.80 22.92 -22.22
N THR A 100 2.82 22.68 -21.39
CA THR A 100 4.10 23.40 -21.47
C THR A 100 4.78 23.19 -22.82
N TYR A 101 4.77 21.96 -23.33
CA TYR A 101 5.34 21.65 -24.64
C TYR A 101 4.58 22.37 -25.77
N ARG A 102 3.25 22.38 -25.75
CA ARG A 102 2.44 23.12 -26.72
C ARG A 102 2.77 24.61 -26.68
N ILE A 103 2.83 25.23 -25.50
CA ILE A 103 3.16 26.65 -25.36
C ILE A 103 4.55 26.96 -25.92
N SER A 104 5.54 26.11 -25.61
CA SER A 104 6.93 26.31 -26.05
C SER A 104 7.13 26.16 -27.55
N ASN A 105 6.18 25.54 -28.28
CA ASN A 105 6.36 25.16 -29.68
C ASN A 105 5.33 25.83 -30.63
N ILE A 106 4.63 26.88 -30.17
CA ILE A 106 3.73 27.69 -31.02
C ILE A 106 4.56 28.64 -31.86
N ASN A 107 4.35 28.59 -33.18
CA ASN A 107 5.11 29.39 -34.16
C ASN A 107 4.32 30.56 -34.77
N GLU A 108 2.99 30.65 -34.56
CA GLU A 108 2.13 31.70 -35.15
C GLU A 108 1.40 32.57 -34.11
N LYS A 109 1.47 33.90 -34.29
CA LYS A 109 0.88 34.92 -33.40
C LYS A 109 -0.65 34.83 -33.24
N ASN A 110 -1.38 34.39 -34.27
CA ASN A 110 -2.84 34.23 -34.20
C ASN A 110 -3.23 32.97 -33.41
N ASP A 111 -2.44 31.90 -33.53
CA ASP A 111 -2.68 30.64 -32.82
C ASP A 111 -2.23 30.71 -31.36
N PHE A 112 -1.26 31.58 -31.05
CA PHE A 112 -0.76 31.82 -29.70
C PHE A 112 -1.84 32.26 -28.71
N ARG A 113 -2.73 33.19 -29.10
CA ARG A 113 -3.79 33.67 -28.19
C ARG A 113 -4.82 32.57 -27.89
N ASN A 114 -5.17 31.76 -28.89
CA ASN A 114 -6.10 30.63 -28.69
C ASN A 114 -5.47 29.50 -27.86
N ALA A 115 -4.21 29.15 -28.14
CA ALA A 115 -3.50 28.13 -27.40
C ALA A 115 -3.26 28.51 -25.93
N ILE A 116 -2.96 29.79 -25.63
CA ILE A 116 -2.89 30.28 -24.25
C ILE A 116 -4.27 30.19 -23.58
N ARG A 117 -5.34 30.62 -24.26
CA ARG A 117 -6.68 30.58 -23.68
C ARG A 117 -7.09 29.14 -23.34
N GLU A 118 -6.78 28.19 -24.20
CA GLU A 118 -7.02 26.77 -23.94
C GLU A 118 -6.14 26.24 -22.81
N CYS A 119 -4.85 26.61 -22.76
CA CYS A 119 -3.98 26.22 -21.66
C CYS A 119 -4.47 26.75 -20.30
N VAL A 120 -4.93 28.00 -20.23
CA VAL A 120 -5.48 28.58 -19.00
C VAL A 120 -6.74 27.83 -18.56
N ARG A 121 -7.63 27.51 -19.51
CA ARG A 121 -8.84 26.71 -19.24
C ARG A 121 -8.49 25.31 -18.71
N GLN A 122 -7.54 24.64 -19.35
CA GLN A 122 -7.10 23.31 -18.93
C GLN A 122 -6.38 23.36 -17.57
N HIS A 123 -5.60 24.40 -17.32
CA HIS A 123 -4.96 24.63 -16.03
C HIS A 123 -5.98 24.82 -14.90
N GLU A 124 -7.04 25.60 -15.13
CA GLU A 124 -8.12 25.80 -14.15
C GLU A 124 -8.84 24.49 -13.81
N ILE A 125 -9.16 23.67 -14.82
CA ILE A 125 -9.75 22.34 -14.62
C ILE A 125 -8.78 21.46 -13.81
N LEU A 126 -7.49 21.54 -14.09
CA LEU A 126 -6.48 20.73 -13.45
C LEU A 126 -6.25 21.11 -11.98
N MET A 127 -6.27 22.42 -11.68
CA MET A 127 -6.26 22.94 -10.31
C MET A 127 -7.47 22.44 -9.53
N ARG A 128 -8.66 22.46 -10.15
CA ARG A 128 -9.87 21.91 -9.52
C ARG A 128 -9.77 20.40 -9.25
N CYS A 129 -9.21 19.64 -10.18
CA CYS A 129 -8.95 18.20 -9.98
C CYS A 129 -7.95 17.97 -8.83
N ARG A 130 -6.88 18.76 -8.76
CA ARG A 130 -5.91 18.71 -7.67
C ARG A 130 -6.56 19.01 -6.32
N ASP A 131 -7.43 20.01 -6.23
CA ASP A 131 -8.12 20.35 -4.98
C ASP A 131 -9.08 19.24 -4.53
N ILE A 132 -9.77 18.58 -5.47
CA ILE A 132 -10.60 17.41 -5.16
C ILE A 132 -9.73 16.26 -4.66
N LEU A 133 -8.61 15.98 -5.35
CA LEU A 133 -7.68 14.93 -4.97
C LEU A 133 -7.09 15.17 -3.58
N GLU A 134 -6.65 16.39 -3.29
CA GLU A 134 -6.10 16.78 -1.99
C GLU A 134 -7.15 16.71 -0.87
N LYS A 135 -8.40 17.09 -1.15
CA LYS A 135 -9.48 16.99 -0.17
C LYS A 135 -9.78 15.54 0.23
N ILE A 136 -9.67 14.59 -0.71
CA ILE A 136 -9.96 13.17 -0.48
C ILE A 136 -8.72 12.46 0.10
N TYR A 137 -7.57 12.60 -0.56
CA TYR A 137 -6.35 11.88 -0.22
C TYR A 137 -5.49 12.57 0.84
N GLY A 138 -5.66 13.87 1.08
CA GLY A 138 -4.91 14.61 2.10
C GLY A 138 -5.05 13.97 3.50
N PRO A 139 -6.27 13.73 4.01
CA PRO A 139 -6.46 13.02 5.26
C PRO A 139 -5.90 11.60 5.26
N ILE A 140 -6.03 10.87 4.14
CA ILE A 140 -5.53 9.49 3.99
C ILE A 140 -4.00 9.48 4.13
N VAL A 141 -3.31 10.36 3.40
CA VAL A 141 -1.84 10.45 3.42
C VAL A 141 -1.35 10.85 4.82
N LEU A 142 -2.00 11.82 5.47
CA LEU A 142 -1.66 12.21 6.85
C LEU A 142 -1.80 11.05 7.82
N TRP A 143 -2.90 10.31 7.73
CA TRP A 143 -3.15 9.14 8.57
C TRP A 143 -2.11 8.05 8.33
N THR A 144 -1.76 7.78 7.08
CA THR A 144 -0.72 6.82 6.70
C THR A 144 0.65 7.21 7.26
N ILE A 145 1.03 8.49 7.23
CA ILE A 145 2.30 8.97 7.80
C ILE A 145 2.35 8.70 9.31
N ILE A 146 1.26 8.99 10.03
CA ILE A 146 1.18 8.77 11.49
C ILE A 146 1.29 7.28 11.81
N ILE A 147 0.54 6.42 11.12
CA ILE A 147 0.60 4.96 11.33
C ILE A 147 2.00 4.44 11.04
N ASN A 148 2.61 4.86 9.93
CA ASN A 148 3.96 4.41 9.57
C ASN A 148 5.00 4.86 10.59
N ALA A 149 4.88 6.06 11.14
CA ALA A 149 5.77 6.53 12.21
C ALA A 149 5.65 5.63 13.45
N ILE A 150 4.43 5.36 13.91
CA ILE A 150 4.18 4.47 15.06
C ILE A 150 4.71 3.06 14.78
N HIS A 151 4.46 2.53 13.58
CA HIS A 151 4.92 1.20 13.17
C HIS A 151 6.44 1.10 13.19
N LEU A 152 7.14 2.07 12.58
CA LEU A 152 8.61 2.11 12.57
C LEU A 152 9.17 2.21 13.99
N CYS A 153 8.59 3.05 14.85
CA CYS A 153 8.99 3.15 16.25
C CYS A 153 8.81 1.80 16.98
N GLY A 154 7.70 1.10 16.74
CA GLY A 154 7.46 -0.24 17.30
C GLY A 154 8.50 -1.26 16.85
N GLN A 155 8.80 -1.31 15.55
CA GLN A 155 9.81 -2.23 15.02
C GLN A 155 11.20 -1.94 15.59
N ILE A 156 11.61 -0.68 15.67
CA ILE A 156 12.91 -0.29 16.25
C ILE A 156 13.01 -0.76 17.72
N PHE A 157 11.94 -0.61 18.49
CA PHE A 157 11.89 -1.08 19.86
C PHE A 157 12.05 -2.60 19.97
N GLU A 158 11.32 -3.36 19.17
CA GLU A 158 11.43 -4.83 19.13
C GLU A 158 12.86 -5.27 18.76
N PHE A 159 13.47 -4.66 17.75
CA PHE A 159 14.85 -4.98 17.37
C PHE A 159 15.86 -4.67 18.49
N THR A 160 15.62 -3.60 19.25
CA THR A 160 16.50 -3.22 20.38
C THR A 160 16.37 -4.19 21.56
N GLN A 161 15.22 -4.85 21.74
CA GLN A 161 15.02 -5.83 22.82
C GLN A 161 15.58 -7.22 22.50
N VAL A 162 15.72 -7.56 21.21
CA VAL A 162 16.24 -8.86 20.76
C VAL A 162 17.77 -8.85 20.66
N LEU A 163 18.39 -7.67 20.51
CA LEU A 163 19.85 -7.47 20.52
C LEU A 163 20.39 -7.45 21.95
#